data_AF-A0A7S3WFW8-F1
#
_entry.id   AF-A0A7S3WFW8-F1
#
_cell.length_a   1.000
_cell.length_b   1.000
_cell.length_c   1.000
_cell.angle_alpha   90.00
_cell.angle_beta   90.00
_cell.angle_gamma   90.00
#
_symmetry.space_group_name_H-M   'P 1'
#
loop_
_entity.id
_entity.type
_entity.pdbx_description
1 polymer ?
#
loop_
_entity_poly.entity_id
_entity_poly.type
_entity_poly.pdbx_seq_one_letter_code
_entity_poly.pdbx_strand_id
1 'polypeptide(L)'
;SSRQAIQTKGGNQFADFHETDEVGNRCAEINDKSIQWAYERLSDAAKANYDTYGQKYVTGEDMGPYNEGPLWIWTYMKYSESDDKKTVTVQSAMMRTPTDYFIGSAAGFHYCKVLSPFKVLEWMYTDSLLEFNGLKNMTAEPKAFLQ
;
A
#
# COMPACT_ATOMS: atom_id res chain seq x y z
N SER A 1 -6.14 -0.42 -16.43
CA SER A 1 -6.63 -1.45 -17.39
C SER A 1 -6.15 -2.79 -16.88
N SER A 2 -6.95 -3.85 -17.02
CA SER A 2 -6.50 -5.22 -16.75
C SER A 2 -5.31 -5.59 -17.61
N ARG A 3 -4.46 -6.47 -17.10
CA ARG A 3 -3.30 -6.97 -17.84
C ARG A 3 -3.76 -7.74 -19.06
N GLN A 4 -4.85 -8.50 -18.97
CA GLN A 4 -5.53 -9.10 -20.12
C GLN A 4 -5.79 -8.05 -21.20
N ALA A 5 -6.47 -6.95 -20.86
CA ALA A 5 -6.79 -5.91 -21.83
C ALA A 5 -5.54 -5.25 -22.46
N ILE A 6 -4.47 -5.07 -21.68
CA ILE A 6 -3.19 -4.56 -22.20
C ILE A 6 -2.54 -5.57 -23.15
N GLN A 7 -2.50 -6.85 -22.77
CA GLN A 7 -1.88 -7.90 -23.56
C GLN A 7 -2.63 -8.18 -24.86
N THR A 8 -3.96 -8.21 -24.84
CA THR A 8 -4.79 -8.35 -26.04
C THR A 8 -4.54 -7.20 -27.01
N LYS A 9 -4.45 -5.95 -26.51
CA LYS A 9 -4.09 -4.78 -27.34
C LYS A 9 -2.63 -4.82 -27.82
N GLY A 10 -1.75 -5.46 -27.05
CA GLY A 10 -0.36 -5.72 -27.41
C GLY A 10 -0.14 -6.88 -28.39
N GLY A 11 -1.20 -7.54 -28.85
CA GLY A 11 -1.14 -8.62 -29.84
C GLY A 11 -1.24 -10.04 -29.28
N ASN A 12 -1.25 -10.22 -27.95
CA ASN A 12 -1.53 -11.51 -27.33
C ASN A 12 -3.05 -11.74 -27.26
N GLN A 13 -3.64 -12.23 -28.36
CA GLN A 13 -5.09 -12.47 -28.46
C GLN A 13 -5.60 -13.56 -27.50
N PHE A 14 -4.70 -14.37 -26.94
CA PHE A 14 -5.02 -15.46 -26.02
C PHE A 14 -4.64 -15.13 -24.57
N ALA A 15 -4.54 -13.85 -24.23
CA ALA A 15 -4.31 -13.42 -22.86
C ALA A 15 -5.45 -13.94 -21.96
N ASP A 16 -5.10 -14.81 -21.03
CA ASP A 16 -6.04 -15.42 -20.11
C ASP A 16 -6.20 -14.57 -18.85
N PHE A 17 -7.44 -14.20 -18.53
CA PHE A 17 -7.72 -13.32 -17.39
C PHE A 17 -7.31 -13.94 -16.06
N HIS A 18 -7.48 -15.26 -15.92
CA HIS A 18 -7.12 -15.96 -14.70
C HIS A 18 -5.63 -15.81 -14.42
N GLU A 19 -4.79 -16.18 -15.39
CA GLU A 19 -3.34 -16.08 -15.28
C GLU A 19 -2.86 -14.62 -15.16
N THR A 20 -3.42 -13.70 -15.94
CA THR A 20 -2.88 -12.33 -16.01
C THR A 20 -3.34 -11.41 -14.89
N ASP A 21 -4.55 -11.61 -14.36
CA ASP A 21 -5.18 -10.68 -13.43
C ASP A 21 -5.70 -11.34 -12.15
N GLU A 22 -6.13 -12.61 -12.18
CA GLU A 22 -6.69 -13.28 -10.99
C GLU A 22 -5.64 -13.89 -10.07
N VAL A 23 -4.62 -14.50 -10.64
CA VAL A 23 -3.51 -15.12 -9.91
C VAL A 23 -2.57 -14.03 -9.37
N GLY A 24 -2.40 -14.03 -8.05
CA GLY A 24 -1.48 -13.15 -7.30
C GLY A 24 -2.13 -11.90 -6.71
N ASN A 25 -1.30 -11.08 -6.06
CA ASN A 25 -1.69 -9.86 -5.33
C ASN A 25 -1.11 -8.61 -6.01
N ARG A 26 -1.70 -8.22 -7.13
CA ARG A 26 -1.14 -7.17 -7.98
C ARG A 26 -1.14 -5.79 -7.31
N CYS A 27 -2.12 -5.50 -6.47
CA CYS A 27 -2.15 -4.24 -5.75
C CYS A 27 -1.15 -4.25 -4.58
N ALA A 28 -0.98 -5.39 -3.90
CA ALA A 28 0.09 -5.58 -2.92
C ALA A 28 1.48 -5.42 -3.55
N GLU A 29 1.75 -6.04 -4.71
CA GLU A 29 3.01 -5.89 -5.46
C GLU A 29 3.33 -4.41 -5.75
N ILE A 30 2.33 -3.62 -6.15
CA ILE A 30 2.50 -2.18 -6.39
C ILE A 30 2.80 -1.44 -5.09
N ASN A 31 2.11 -1.76 -4.00
CA ASN A 31 2.33 -1.14 -2.70
C ASN A 31 3.69 -1.50 -2.09
N ASP A 32 4.17 -2.72 -2.29
CA ASP A 32 5.54 -3.12 -1.94
C ASP A 32 6.57 -2.27 -2.67
N LYS A 33 6.33 -1.96 -3.94
CA LYS A 33 7.20 -1.05 -4.70
C LYS A 33 7.16 0.38 -4.16
N SER A 34 6.00 0.87 -3.72
CA SER A 34 5.92 2.16 -3.01
C SER A 34 6.72 2.17 -1.70
N ILE A 35 6.63 1.08 -0.91
CA ILE A 35 7.37 0.94 0.35
C ILE A 35 8.87 0.85 0.09
N GLN A 36 9.28 -0.02 -0.84
CA GLN A 36 10.68 -0.19 -1.24
C GLN A 36 11.27 1.14 -1.72
N TRP A 37 10.57 1.84 -2.62
CA TRP A 37 11.01 3.12 -3.17
C TRP A 37 11.26 4.17 -2.10
N ALA A 38 10.40 4.22 -1.07
CA ALA A 38 10.54 5.14 0.05
C ALA A 38 11.73 4.77 0.94
N TYR A 39 11.88 3.49 1.27
CA TYR A 39 12.99 3.00 2.11
C TYR A 39 14.36 3.23 1.46
N GLU A 40 14.45 3.11 0.13
CA GLU A 40 15.68 3.39 -0.64
C GLU A 40 16.06 4.88 -0.68
N ARG A 41 15.13 5.78 -0.31
CA ARG A 41 15.32 7.24 -0.31
C ARG A 41 15.49 7.87 1.06
N LEU A 42 15.47 7.05 2.10
CA LEU A 42 15.81 7.52 3.44
C LEU A 42 17.28 7.94 3.47
N SER A 43 17.58 9.03 4.19
CA SER A 43 18.96 9.32 4.61
C SER A 43 19.44 8.22 5.55
N ASP A 44 20.76 8.02 5.66
CA ASP A 44 21.32 6.97 6.53
C ASP A 44 20.83 7.08 7.98
N ALA A 45 20.76 8.31 8.50
CA ALA A 45 20.25 8.58 9.85
C ALA A 45 18.76 8.20 10.00
N ALA A 46 17.92 8.57 9.04
CA ALA A 46 16.51 8.25 9.06
C ALA A 46 16.27 6.74 8.90
N LYS A 47 17.05 6.08 8.04
CA LYS A 47 17.02 4.64 7.83
C LYS A 47 17.36 3.89 9.12
N ALA A 48 18.46 4.25 9.78
CA ALA A 48 18.85 3.66 11.07
C ALA A 48 17.79 3.85 12.16
N ASN A 49 17.19 5.06 12.21
CA ASN A 49 16.12 5.36 13.15
C ASN A 49 14.86 4.53 12.89
N TYR A 50 14.43 4.47 11.63
CA TYR A 50 13.31 3.65 11.19
C TYR A 50 13.56 2.17 11.45
N ASP A 51 14.75 1.65 11.18
CA ASP A 51 15.12 0.25 11.39
C ASP A 51 15.12 -0.16 12.86
N THR A 52 15.44 0.76 13.75
CA THR A 52 15.47 0.50 15.19
C THR A 52 14.09 0.67 15.83
N TYR A 53 13.35 1.72 15.46
CA TYR A 53 12.16 2.15 16.21
C TYR A 53 10.88 2.27 15.38
N GLY A 54 10.96 2.17 14.06
CA GLY A 54 9.82 2.40 13.18
C GLY A 54 8.86 1.23 13.11
N GLN A 55 7.56 1.51 13.19
CA GLN A 55 6.51 0.59 12.78
C GLN A 55 6.62 0.27 11.28
N LYS A 56 6.83 -1.00 10.95
CA LYS A 56 7.07 -1.48 9.59
C LYS A 56 5.78 -1.60 8.81
N TYR A 57 5.71 -0.97 7.64
CA TYR A 57 4.67 -1.34 6.68
C TYR A 57 5.04 -2.66 6.02
N VAL A 58 4.08 -3.58 5.98
CA VAL A 58 4.13 -4.79 5.16
C VAL A 58 2.84 -4.85 4.35
N THR A 59 2.90 -5.34 3.12
CA THR A 59 1.67 -5.56 2.35
C THR A 59 1.04 -6.88 2.75
N GLY A 60 -0.29 -6.89 2.80
CA GLY A 60 -1.09 -8.12 2.92
C GLY A 60 -1.83 -8.42 1.62
N GLU A 61 -2.53 -9.55 1.62
CA GLU A 61 -3.35 -9.99 0.48
C GLU A 61 -4.34 -8.91 0.04
N ASP A 62 -4.55 -8.83 -1.27
CA ASP A 62 -5.52 -7.92 -1.89
C ASP A 62 -6.94 -8.28 -1.46
N MET A 63 -7.74 -7.28 -1.13
CA MET A 63 -9.15 -7.44 -0.77
C MET A 63 -10.01 -7.37 -2.02
N GLY A 64 -10.93 -8.32 -2.19
CA GLY A 64 -11.88 -8.36 -3.31
C GLY A 64 -11.87 -9.70 -4.05
N PRO A 65 -12.31 -9.74 -5.32
CA PRO A 65 -12.63 -8.61 -6.18
C PRO A 65 -13.93 -7.88 -5.84
N TYR A 66 -13.87 -6.55 -5.77
CA TYR A 66 -15.03 -5.67 -5.63
C TYR A 66 -15.49 -5.17 -7.00
N ASN A 67 -16.05 -6.06 -7.82
CA ASN A 67 -16.35 -5.82 -9.25
C ASN A 67 -17.58 -4.95 -9.52
N GLU A 68 -18.05 -4.24 -8.51
CA GLU A 68 -19.08 -3.22 -8.58
C GLU A 68 -18.46 -1.87 -8.27
N GLY A 69 -18.61 -0.91 -9.18
CA GLY A 69 -17.99 0.42 -9.05
C GLY A 69 -18.22 1.06 -7.67
N PRO A 70 -19.47 1.14 -7.18
CA PRO A 70 -19.73 1.72 -5.86
C PRO A 70 -19.08 0.94 -4.72
N LEU A 71 -19.09 -0.40 -4.77
CA LEU A 71 -18.45 -1.26 -3.77
C LEU A 71 -16.94 -0.99 -3.67
N TRP A 72 -16.23 -0.88 -4.79
CA TRP A 72 -14.80 -0.54 -4.79
C TRP A 72 -14.53 0.92 -4.39
N ILE A 73 -15.39 1.87 -4.79
CA ILE A 73 -15.24 3.28 -4.43
C ILE A 73 -15.30 3.45 -2.91
N TRP A 74 -16.25 2.79 -2.24
CA TRP A 74 -16.49 2.92 -0.80
C TRP A 74 -15.67 1.97 0.07
N THR A 75 -14.93 1.03 -0.53
CA THR A 75 -13.99 0.19 0.20
C THR A 75 -12.61 0.86 0.25
N TYR A 76 -12.20 1.26 1.46
CA TYR A 76 -10.89 1.87 1.70
C TYR A 76 -9.80 0.81 1.87
N MET A 77 -8.54 1.26 1.82
CA MET A 77 -7.42 0.41 2.24
C MET A 77 -7.56 0.08 3.72
N LYS A 78 -7.17 -1.13 4.10
CA LYS A 78 -7.17 -1.58 5.49
C LYS A 78 -5.74 -1.51 6.04
N TYR A 79 -5.63 -0.96 7.23
CA TYR A 79 -4.39 -0.90 8.01
C TYR A 79 -4.61 -1.67 9.30
N SER A 80 -3.77 -2.66 9.58
CA SER A 80 -3.92 -3.51 10.76
C SER A 80 -2.58 -3.63 11.48
N GLU A 81 -2.54 -3.10 12.70
CA GLU A 81 -1.38 -3.22 13.58
C GLU A 81 -1.24 -4.65 14.10
N SER A 82 0.00 -5.13 14.19
CA SER A 82 0.32 -6.34 14.93
C SER A 82 0.16 -6.12 16.43
N ASP A 83 -0.05 -7.19 17.20
CA ASP A 83 -0.24 -7.11 18.67
C ASP A 83 0.98 -6.46 19.38
N ASP A 84 2.19 -6.68 18.86
CA ASP A 84 3.42 -6.06 19.34
C ASP A 84 3.65 -4.63 18.81
N LYS A 85 2.72 -4.14 17.99
CA LYS A 85 2.70 -2.86 17.28
C LYS A 85 3.89 -2.59 16.37
N LYS A 86 4.78 -3.55 16.13
CA LYS A 86 5.96 -3.35 15.29
C LYS A 86 5.63 -3.28 13.81
N THR A 87 4.48 -3.79 13.41
CA THR A 87 4.10 -3.92 12.00
C THR A 87 2.70 -3.37 11.77
N VAL A 88 2.51 -2.68 10.66
CA VAL A 88 1.20 -2.31 10.11
C VAL A 88 1.03 -3.04 8.78
N THR A 89 0.11 -3.99 8.75
CA THR A 89 -0.26 -4.71 7.52
C THR A 89 -1.20 -3.82 6.70
N VAL A 90 -0.82 -3.57 5.45
CA VAL A 90 -1.55 -2.73 4.50
C VAL A 90 -2.21 -3.62 3.44
N GLN A 91 -3.54 -3.61 3.37
CA GLN A 91 -4.28 -4.36 2.36
C GLN A 91 -5.02 -3.42 1.42
N SER A 92 -4.93 -3.69 0.12
CA SER A 92 -5.54 -2.88 -0.94
C SER A 92 -6.89 -3.42 -1.36
N ALA A 93 -7.89 -2.55 -1.50
CA ALA A 93 -9.13 -2.91 -2.18
C ALA A 93 -8.90 -2.96 -3.69
N MET A 94 -9.26 -4.08 -4.31
CA MET A 94 -9.04 -4.33 -5.72
C MET A 94 -10.35 -4.59 -6.46
N MET A 95 -10.48 -3.99 -7.64
CA MET A 95 -11.49 -4.31 -8.65
C MET A 95 -10.78 -4.78 -9.91
N ARG A 96 -11.19 -5.91 -10.48
CA ARG A 96 -10.64 -6.44 -11.73
C ARG A 96 -11.72 -7.13 -12.56
N THR A 97 -11.86 -6.75 -13.81
CA THR A 97 -12.87 -7.32 -14.72
C THR A 97 -12.21 -7.80 -16.01
N PRO A 98 -12.70 -8.94 -16.57
CA PRO A 98 -12.18 -9.45 -17.83
C PRO A 98 -12.63 -8.57 -19.00
N THR A 99 -12.02 -8.79 -20.17
CA THR A 99 -12.35 -8.03 -21.39
C THR A 99 -13.74 -8.36 -21.96
N ASP A 100 -14.32 -9.48 -21.58
CA ASP A 100 -15.67 -9.93 -21.96
C ASP A 100 -16.72 -9.69 -20.86
N TYR A 101 -16.42 -8.80 -19.91
CA TYR A 101 -17.34 -8.48 -18.80
C TYR A 101 -18.72 -8.03 -19.31
N PHE A 102 -19.78 -8.58 -18.72
CA PHE A 102 -21.16 -8.41 -19.18
C PHE A 102 -21.64 -6.94 -19.24
N ILE A 103 -21.05 -6.07 -18.42
CA ILE A 103 -21.20 -4.62 -18.54
C ILE A 103 -20.03 -4.09 -19.35
N GLY A 104 -20.24 -3.88 -20.66
CA GLY A 104 -19.15 -3.49 -21.57
C GLY A 104 -18.42 -2.20 -21.17
N SER A 105 -19.10 -1.23 -20.54
CA SER A 105 -18.47 -0.01 -20.02
C SER A 105 -17.56 -0.24 -18.81
N ALA A 106 -17.65 -1.42 -18.18
CA ALA A 106 -16.82 -1.84 -17.06
C ALA A 106 -15.90 -3.02 -17.41
N ALA A 107 -15.73 -3.34 -18.70
CA ALA A 107 -14.84 -4.40 -19.15
C ALA A 107 -13.37 -3.97 -19.12
N GLY A 108 -12.49 -4.91 -18.78
CA GLY A 108 -11.04 -4.71 -18.78
C GLY A 108 -10.52 -3.75 -17.71
N PHE A 109 -11.20 -3.63 -16.58
CA PHE A 109 -10.76 -2.80 -15.46
C PHE A 109 -9.77 -3.54 -14.58
N HIS A 110 -8.86 -2.77 -14.00
CA HIS A 110 -8.01 -3.20 -12.90
C HIS A 110 -7.68 -1.96 -12.09
N TYR A 111 -8.30 -1.83 -10.93
CA TYR A 111 -8.13 -0.71 -10.02
C TYR A 111 -7.59 -1.20 -8.70
N CYS A 112 -6.54 -0.51 -8.26
CA CYS A 112 -5.89 -0.71 -6.98
C CYS A 112 -6.00 0.56 -6.16
N LYS A 113 -6.22 0.42 -4.85
CA LYS A 113 -5.92 1.50 -3.91
C LYS A 113 -4.44 1.42 -3.56
N VAL A 114 -3.68 2.45 -3.89
CA VAL A 114 -2.22 2.42 -3.78
C VAL A 114 -1.70 3.38 -2.72
N LEU A 115 -0.63 2.97 -2.05
CA LEU A 115 0.16 3.83 -1.19
C LEU A 115 0.87 4.88 -2.05
N SER A 116 0.71 6.14 -1.67
CA SER A 116 1.57 7.20 -2.19
C SER A 116 3.00 6.98 -1.67
N PRO A 117 4.01 6.85 -2.54
CA PRO A 117 5.40 6.68 -2.11
C PRO A 117 5.88 7.80 -1.18
N PHE A 118 5.38 9.03 -1.37
CA PHE A 118 5.69 10.16 -0.50
C PHE A 118 5.07 10.04 0.89
N LYS A 119 3.85 9.49 0.99
CA LYS A 119 3.23 9.22 2.29
C LYS A 119 3.92 8.08 3.03
N VAL A 120 4.43 7.09 2.32
CA VAL A 120 5.27 6.05 2.93
C VAL A 120 6.60 6.64 3.41
N LEU A 121 7.19 7.55 2.64
CA LEU A 121 8.40 8.25 3.06
C LEU A 121 8.17 9.05 4.34
N GLU A 122 7.11 9.87 4.39
CA GLU A 122 6.70 10.60 5.59
C GLU A 122 6.50 9.67 6.79
N TRP A 123 5.76 8.57 6.60
CA TRP A 123 5.58 7.53 7.63
C TRP A 123 6.91 7.04 8.21
N MET A 124 7.89 6.73 7.34
CA MET A 124 9.21 6.26 7.77
C MET A 124 10.03 7.34 8.50
N TYR A 125 9.86 8.61 8.13
CA TYR A 125 10.56 9.73 8.77
C TYR A 125 9.96 10.13 10.12
N THR A 126 8.64 10.04 10.28
CA THR A 126 7.94 10.62 11.44
C THR A 126 6.98 9.64 12.09
N ASP A 127 5.90 9.29 11.41
CA ASP A 127 4.71 8.75 12.07
C ASP A 127 4.97 7.35 12.65
N SER A 128 5.75 6.54 11.94
CA SER A 128 6.14 5.19 12.38
C SER A 128 6.97 5.18 13.66
N LEU A 129 7.58 6.31 14.02
CA LEU A 129 8.45 6.42 15.19
C LEU A 129 7.67 6.79 16.45
N LEU A 130 6.41 7.23 16.34
CA LEU A 130 5.67 7.76 17.47
C LEU A 130 5.45 6.74 18.59
N GLU A 131 5.26 5.47 18.24
CA GLU A 131 5.00 4.41 19.22
C GLU A 131 6.23 4.09 20.08
N PHE A 132 7.43 4.05 19.48
CA PHE A 132 8.63 3.55 20.15
C PHE A 132 9.74 4.60 20.37
N ASN A 133 9.70 5.73 19.67
CA ASN A 133 10.67 6.82 19.73
C ASN A 133 10.03 8.22 19.72
N GLY A 134 8.73 8.31 19.99
CA GLY A 134 7.98 9.57 20.04
C GLY A 134 8.23 10.39 21.31
N LEU A 135 7.59 11.58 21.38
CA LEU A 135 7.73 12.60 22.44
C LEU A 135 7.51 12.09 23.88
N LYS A 136 6.95 10.89 24.09
CA LYS A 136 6.83 10.26 25.42
C LYS A 136 8.19 9.93 26.05
N ASN A 137 9.23 9.79 25.24
CA ASN A 137 10.61 9.59 25.70
C ASN A 137 11.38 10.91 25.92
N MET A 138 10.78 12.07 25.63
CA MET A 138 11.36 13.36 26.02
C MET A 138 11.15 13.57 27.51
N THR A 139 12.22 13.49 28.29
CA THR A 139 12.24 13.99 29.66
C THR A 139 11.78 15.46 29.65
N ALA A 140 10.81 15.79 30.50
CA ALA A 140 10.28 17.15 30.64
C ALA A 140 11.42 18.19 30.63
N GLU A 141 11.27 19.24 29.82
CA GLU A 141 12.23 20.35 29.80
C GLU A 141 12.51 20.82 31.24
N PRO A 142 13.78 21.00 31.65
CA PRO A 142 14.04 21.70 32.88
C PRO A 142 13.47 23.11 32.74
N LYS A 143 12.68 23.55 33.73
CA LYS A 143 12.15 24.92 33.85
C LYS A 143 13.32 25.91 33.95
N ALA A 144 13.92 26.25 32.82
CA ALA A 144 15.09 27.13 32.75
C ALA A 144 14.90 28.14 31.62
N PHE A 145 13.72 28.77 31.54
CA PHE A 145 13.55 29.95 30.69
C PHE A 145 12.47 30.92 31.20
N LEU A 146 12.30 31.00 32.53
CA LEU A 146 11.54 32.07 33.18
C LEU A 146 12.28 32.48 34.46
N GLN A 147 13.39 33.20 34.29
CA GLN A 147 13.97 34.06 35.31
C GLN A 147 14.31 35.41 34.66
#